data_AF-A0A2E6ZVL3-F1
#
_entry.id   AF-A0A2E6ZVL3-F1
#
_cell.length_a   1.000
_cell.length_b   1.000
_cell.length_c   1.000
_cell.angle_alpha   90.00
_cell.angle_beta   90.00
_cell.angle_gamma   90.00
#
_symmetry.space_group_name_H-M   'P 1'
#
loop_
_entity.id
_entity.type
_entity.pdbx_description
1 polymer ?
#
loop_
_entity_poly.entity_id
_entity_poly.type
_entity_poly.pdbx_seq_one_letter_code
_entity_poly.pdbx_strand_id
1 'polypeptide(L)' 'MFVALGVMVFVAVAAVGVGGAQAQGLEVGDMAPAFSLPGSDGKTHSLSDYSGTVVVLAWFPKAFTGG' A
#
# COMPACT_ATOMS: atom_id res chain seq x y z
N MET A 1 -48.99 -22.42 -9.91
CA MET A 1 -49.60 -21.23 -9.25
C MET A 1 -49.72 -21.52 -7.76
N PHE A 2 -48.61 -21.34 -7.02
CA PHE A 2 -48.52 -21.24 -5.56
C PHE A 2 -47.31 -20.36 -5.27
N VAL A 3 -47.50 -19.41 -4.36
CA VAL A 3 -46.64 -18.25 -4.07
C VAL A 3 -45.38 -18.71 -3.30
N ALA A 4 -44.19 -18.38 -3.80
CA ALA A 4 -42.96 -18.41 -3.00
C ALA A 4 -42.47 -16.96 -2.81
N LEU A 5 -42.87 -16.41 -1.67
CA LEU A 5 -42.42 -15.15 -1.12
C LEU A 5 -40.90 -15.16 -0.92
N GLY A 6 -40.24 -14.11 -1.42
CA GLY A 6 -39.28 -13.31 -0.66
C GLY A 6 -38.02 -14.00 -0.16
N VAL A 7 -36.99 -14.04 -1.00
CA VAL A 7 -35.61 -13.91 -0.50
C VAL A 7 -35.08 -12.57 -1.00
N MET A 8 -35.33 -11.54 -0.20
CA MET A 8 -34.75 -10.21 -0.37
C MET A 8 -33.28 -10.31 0.04
N VAL A 9 -32.40 -10.55 -0.94
CA VAL A 9 -30.96 -10.51 -0.72
C VAL A 9 -30.58 -9.05 -0.45
N PHE A 10 -30.49 -8.69 0.83
CA PHE A 10 -29.87 -7.44 1.26
C PHE A 10 -28.36 -7.56 0.98
N VAL A 11 -27.93 -7.02 -0.16
CA VAL A 11 -26.51 -6.79 -0.42
C VAL A 11 -26.07 -5.65 0.50
N ALA A 12 -25.47 -6.00 1.63
CA ALA A 12 -24.75 -5.04 2.46
C ALA A 12 -23.49 -4.63 1.68
N VAL A 13 -23.57 -3.51 0.97
CA VAL A 13 -22.39 -2.83 0.46
C VAL A 13 -21.64 -2.30 1.68
N ALA A 14 -20.67 -3.08 2.16
CA ALA A 14 -19.68 -2.56 3.10
C ALA A 14 -18.94 -1.44 2.36
N ALA A 15 -19.22 -0.20 2.74
CA ALA A 15 -18.42 0.94 2.33
C ALA A 15 -17.01 0.69 2.84
N VAL A 16 -16.12 0.23 1.96
CA VAL A 16 -14.68 0.23 2.20
C VAL A 16 -14.31 1.71 2.31
N GLY A 17 -14.26 2.20 3.54
CA GLY A 17 -13.67 3.48 3.86
C GLY A 17 -12.22 3.40 3.44
N VAL A 18 -11.90 3.91 2.25
CA VAL A 18 -10.53 4.28 1.89
C VAL A 18 -10.20 5.50 2.73
N GLY A 19 -9.91 5.26 4.01
CA GLY A 19 -9.22 6.23 4.84
C GLY A 19 -7.86 6.41 4.21
N GLY A 20 -7.68 7.49 3.46
CA GLY A 20 -6.36 7.88 2.99
C GLY A 20 -5.46 7.95 4.21
N ALA A 21 -4.41 7.13 4.23
CA ALA A 21 -3.41 7.19 5.27
C ALA A 21 -2.85 8.61 5.28
N GLN A 22 -3.26 9.40 6.27
CA GLN A 22 -2.52 10.61 6.60
C GLN A 22 -1.15 10.12 7.05
N ALA A 23 -0.13 10.42 6.24
CA ALA A 23 1.24 10.08 6.60
C ALA A 23 1.63 10.95 7.79
N GLN A 24 1.42 10.44 9.01
CA GLN A 24 2.20 10.91 10.15
C GLN A 24 3.67 10.70 9.79
N GLY A 25 4.49 11.74 9.98
CA GLY A 25 5.93 11.63 9.73
C GLY A 25 6.53 10.50 10.56
N LEU A 26 7.44 9.74 9.97
CA LEU A 26 8.15 8.67 10.68
C LEU A 26 9.10 9.28 11.71
N GLU A 27 9.10 8.74 12.92
CA GLU A 27 10.02 9.09 14.00
C GLU A 27 11.16 8.06 14.12
N VAL A 28 12.23 8.42 14.83
CA VAL A 28 13.33 7.48 15.08
C VAL A 28 12.85 6.35 15.99
N GLY A 29 13.09 5.12 15.56
CA GLY A 29 12.65 3.91 16.27
C GLY A 29 11.34 3.33 15.74
N ASP A 30 10.62 4.06 14.90
CA ASP A 30 9.45 3.51 14.21
C ASP A 30 9.87 2.35 13.29
N MET A 31 9.02 1.34 13.24
CA MET A 31 9.15 0.30 12.25
C MET A 31 8.85 0.89 10.87
N ALA A 32 9.81 0.80 9.95
CA ALA A 32 9.63 1.26 8.59
C ALA A 32 8.40 0.58 7.95
N PRO A 33 7.47 1.35 7.34
CA PRO A 33 6.30 0.79 6.68
C PRO A 33 6.70 -0.15 5.56
N ALA A 34 5.94 -1.23 5.38
CA ALA A 34 6.11 -2.10 4.24
C ALA A 34 5.86 -1.32 2.94
N PHE A 35 6.77 -1.45 1.98
CA PHE A 35 6.60 -0.93 0.63
C PHE A 35 7.17 -1.92 -0.38
N SER A 36 6.66 -1.84 -1.61
CA SER A 36 7.18 -2.54 -2.77
C SER A 36 7.22 -1.58 -3.95
N LEU A 37 8.36 -1.49 -4.62
CA LEU A 37 8.59 -0.54 -5.72
C LEU A 37 9.20 -1.26 -6.93
N PRO A 38 8.84 -0.86 -8.16
CA PRO A 38 9.48 -1.38 -9.37
C PRO A 38 10.92 -0.87 -9.46
N GLY A 39 11.85 -1.78 -9.74
CA GLY A 39 13.25 -1.49 -10.00
C GLY A 39 13.55 -1.33 -11.49
N SER A 40 14.67 -0.69 -11.80
CA SER A 40 15.19 -0.57 -13.18
C SER A 40 15.71 -1.90 -13.75
N ASP A 41 15.87 -2.92 -12.91
CA ASP A 41 16.23 -4.29 -13.29
C ASP A 41 15.01 -5.14 -13.73
N GLY A 42 13.81 -4.54 -13.77
CA GLY A 42 12.57 -5.21 -14.15
C GLY A 42 11.95 -6.05 -13.03
N LYS A 43 12.49 -6.02 -11.82
CA LYS A 43 11.95 -6.71 -10.65
C LYS A 43 11.19 -5.72 -9.75
N THR A 44 10.24 -6.24 -8.99
CA THR A 44 9.66 -5.51 -7.86
C THR A 44 10.49 -5.81 -6.62
N HIS A 45 10.93 -4.77 -5.92
CA HIS A 45 11.71 -4.88 -4.69
C HIS A 45 10.83 -4.49 -3.51
N SER A 46 10.73 -5.36 -2.51
CA SER A 46 10.01 -5.11 -1.26
C SER A 46 10.99 -4.86 -0.13
N LEU A 47 10.60 -4.05 0.87
CA LEU A 47 11.45 -3.82 2.04
C LEU A 47 11.87 -5.12 2.74
N SER A 48 10.99 -6.13 2.76
CA SER A 48 11.25 -7.45 3.34
C SER A 48 12.40 -8.21 2.67
N ASP A 49 12.68 -7.95 1.40
CA ASP A 49 13.73 -8.64 0.63
C ASP A 49 15.14 -8.30 1.16
N TYR A 50 15.25 -7.22 1.94
CA TYR A 50 16.50 -6.72 2.53
C TYR A 50 16.59 -6.96 4.04
N SER A 51 15.79 -7.87 4.58
CA SER A 51 15.77 -8.20 6.02
C SER A 51 17.17 -8.53 6.56
N GLY A 52 17.51 -7.98 7.72
CA GLY A 52 18.83 -8.16 8.35
C GLY A 52 19.94 -7.27 7.77
N THR A 53 19.61 -6.37 6.83
CA THR A 53 20.55 -5.38 6.29
C THR A 53 20.08 -3.96 6.59
N VAL A 54 21.04 -3.02 6.62
CA VAL A 54 20.73 -1.60 6.75
C VAL A 54 20.34 -1.06 5.37
N VAL A 55 19.15 -0.44 5.28
CA VAL A 55 18.61 0.13 4.05
C VAL A 55 18.50 1.64 4.20
N VAL A 56 18.95 2.39 3.19
CA VAL A 56 18.79 3.85 3.11
C VAL A 56 17.81 4.17 1.99
N LEU A 57 16.76 4.93 2.31
CA LEU A 57 15.76 5.35 1.34
C LEU A 57 16.00 6.80 0.93
N ALA A 58 16.43 6.99 -0.31
CA ALA A 58 16.71 8.30 -0.88
C ALA A 58 15.67 8.67 -1.94
N TRP A 59 15.02 9.82 -1.77
CA TRP A 59 14.03 10.33 -2.73
C TRP A 59 14.53 11.56 -3.45
N PHE A 60 14.25 11.61 -4.75
CA PHE A 60 14.57 12.73 -5.63
C PHE A 60 13.30 13.14 -6.37
N PRO A 61 12.88 14.42 -6.35
CA PRO A 61 11.75 14.88 -7.15
C PRO A 61 11.94 14.60 -8.65
N LYS A 62 13.20 14.68 -9.10
CA LYS A 62 13.62 14.41 -10.48
C LYS A 62 15.02 13.82 -10.50
N ALA A 63 15.11 12.49 -10.46
CA ALA A 63 16.39 11.79 -10.54
C ALA A 63 17.04 11.95 -11.93
N PHE A 64 18.37 11.97 -11.98
CA PHE A 64 19.17 11.98 -13.22
C PHE A 64 18.97 13.19 -14.14
N THR A 65 18.75 14.38 -13.58
CA THR A 65 18.60 15.62 -14.38
C THR A 65 19.55 16.72 -13.92
N GLY A 66 20.04 17.52 -14.87
CA GLY A 66 20.66 18.81 -14.59
C GLY A 66 19.56 19.82 -14.25
N GLY A 67 19.73 20.57 -13.17
CA GLY A 67 18.70 21.46 -12.60
C GLY A 67 18.11 22.48 -13.57
#